data_AF-A0AA41QE83-F1
#
_entry.id   AF-A0AA41QE83-F1
#
_cell.length_a   1.000
_cell.length_b   1.000
_cell.length_c   1.000
_cell.angle_alpha   90.00
_cell.angle_beta   90.00
_cell.angle_gamma   90.00
#
_symmetry.space_group_name_H-M   'P 1'
#
loop_
_entity.id
_entity.type
_entity.pdbx_description
1 polymer ?
#
loop_
_entity_poly.entity_id
_entity_poly.type
_entity_poly.pdbx_seq_one_letter_code
_entity_poly.pdbx_strand_id
1 'polypeptide(L)'
;MHAYVDTGAGMAEDGWSAAWTFDLDRWGSCGQGPGDAAALADLARQCGLRPGDLDVVERVTRAATGDETVFARDREPATAAERETTLAILSMVRERTLDLVLRTPDADLDRRDPARRLPSWASWYSARELAWHIADTESRYYLPVLGLPARPRAADLVTELVESAAHVRAAVAAMPPSLRTVSDRHGEWTTVKVLRRLAWHERGELAVLERLVAGDAGPDADDPVESPG
;
A
#
# COMPACT_ATOMS: atom_id res chain seq x y z
N MET A 1 0.43 13.11 17.08
CA MET A 1 0.52 13.05 15.60
C MET A 1 -0.89 12.98 15.04
N HIS A 2 -1.21 13.70 13.95
CA HIS A 2 -2.55 13.60 13.36
C HIS A 2 -2.75 12.26 12.65
N ALA A 3 -3.92 11.68 12.85
CA ALA A 3 -4.37 10.42 12.28
C ALA A 3 -5.70 10.61 11.53
N TYR A 4 -5.87 9.85 10.45
CA TYR A 4 -7.00 9.91 9.53
C TYR A 4 -7.53 8.50 9.36
N VAL A 5 -8.82 8.26 9.62
CA VAL A 5 -9.36 6.89 9.66
C VAL A 5 -10.34 6.67 8.51
N ASP A 6 -10.10 5.60 7.76
CA ASP A 6 -10.99 5.07 6.73
C ASP A 6 -11.69 3.82 7.29
N THR A 7 -12.96 3.98 7.66
CA THR A 7 -13.77 2.94 8.31
C THR A 7 -14.36 1.99 7.27
N GLY A 8 -14.14 0.69 7.46
CA GLY A 8 -14.67 -0.35 6.57
C GLY A 8 -13.99 -0.39 5.19
N ALA A 9 -12.72 0.00 5.14
CA ALA A 9 -11.88 -0.04 3.95
C ALA A 9 -11.72 -1.49 3.42
N GLY A 10 -11.50 -1.61 2.10
CA GLY A 10 -11.06 -2.86 1.48
C GLY A 10 -9.54 -2.89 1.42
N MET A 11 -8.88 -3.34 2.50
CA MET A 11 -7.42 -3.33 2.64
C MET A 11 -6.88 -4.75 2.77
N ALA A 12 -6.14 -5.09 3.84
CA ALA A 12 -5.67 -6.47 4.06
C ALA A 12 -6.83 -7.48 4.14
N GLU A 13 -7.95 -7.08 4.74
CA GLU A 13 -9.22 -7.80 4.70
C GLU A 13 -10.37 -6.85 4.34
N ASP A 14 -11.42 -7.40 3.72
CA ASP A 14 -12.61 -6.64 3.37
C ASP A 14 -13.38 -6.21 4.63
N GLY A 15 -13.60 -4.90 4.79
CA GLY A 15 -14.36 -4.33 5.90
C GLY A 15 -13.52 -3.95 7.12
N TRP A 16 -12.20 -4.10 7.07
CA TRP A 16 -11.28 -3.59 8.10
C TRP A 16 -11.13 -2.07 8.01
N SER A 17 -10.75 -1.42 9.11
CA SER A 17 -10.41 0.00 9.08
C SER A 17 -8.93 0.19 8.73
N ALA A 18 -8.62 1.34 8.13
CA ALA A 18 -7.25 1.81 7.92
C ALA A 18 -7.03 3.18 8.57
N ALA A 19 -5.91 3.35 9.25
CA ALA A 19 -5.49 4.60 9.87
C ALA A 19 -4.23 5.13 9.18
N TRP A 20 -4.29 6.36 8.71
CA TRP A 20 -3.25 7.02 7.94
C TRP A 20 -2.69 8.24 8.67
N THR A 21 -1.51 8.67 8.27
CA THR A 21 -0.98 9.99 8.60
C THR A 21 -0.48 10.71 7.35
N PHE A 22 -0.60 12.04 7.35
CA PHE A 22 -0.02 12.93 6.35
C PHE A 22 1.23 13.65 6.88
N ASP A 23 1.75 13.22 8.03
CA ASP A 23 3.05 13.67 8.53
C ASP A 23 4.16 13.19 7.57
N LEU A 24 4.97 14.12 7.07
CA LEU A 24 6.02 13.84 6.09
C LEU A 24 7.10 12.91 6.66
N ASP A 25 7.41 13.02 7.95
CA ASP A 25 8.40 12.16 8.61
C ASP A 25 7.93 10.70 8.71
N ARG A 26 6.60 10.50 8.56
CA ARG A 26 5.93 9.20 8.61
C ARG A 26 5.15 8.92 7.33
N TRP A 27 5.52 9.56 6.21
CA TRP A 27 4.77 9.48 4.96
C TRP A 27 4.56 8.03 4.49
N GLY A 28 3.34 7.74 4.04
CA GLY A 28 2.91 6.41 3.61
C GLY A 28 2.73 5.38 4.75
N SER A 29 2.80 5.78 6.02
CA SER A 29 2.52 4.84 7.13
C SER A 29 1.02 4.62 7.23
N CYS A 30 0.62 3.36 7.40
CA CYS A 30 -0.79 2.98 7.44
C CYS A 30 -0.98 1.81 8.39
N GLY A 31 -1.72 2.06 9.47
CA GLY A 31 -2.16 1.01 10.36
C GLY A 31 -3.44 0.36 9.87
N GLN A 32 -3.60 -0.95 10.06
CA GLN A 32 -4.80 -1.67 9.68
C GLN A 32 -5.33 -2.52 10.83
N GLY A 33 -6.64 -2.80 10.82
CA GLY A 33 -7.23 -3.69 11.82
C GLY A 33 -8.73 -3.86 11.65
N PRO A 34 -9.35 -4.83 12.36
CA PRO A 34 -10.78 -5.16 12.25
C PRO A 34 -11.73 -4.00 12.67
N GLY A 35 -11.18 -2.90 13.17
CA GLY A 35 -11.90 -1.66 13.42
C GLY A 35 -10.95 -0.51 13.75
N ASP A 36 -11.49 0.69 13.93
CA ASP A 36 -10.72 1.93 14.09
C ASP A 36 -9.67 1.86 15.21
N ALA A 37 -10.01 1.27 16.36
CA ALA A 37 -9.09 1.17 17.49
C ALA A 37 -7.87 0.30 17.17
N ALA A 38 -8.07 -0.82 16.48
CA ALA A 38 -6.99 -1.70 16.06
C ALA A 38 -6.13 -1.03 14.99
N ALA A 39 -6.74 -0.38 14.00
CA ALA A 39 -6.03 0.36 12.96
C ALA A 39 -5.18 1.50 13.53
N LEU A 40 -5.70 2.26 14.51
CA LEU A 40 -4.96 3.31 15.20
C LEU A 40 -3.82 2.75 16.07
N ALA A 41 -4.06 1.64 16.76
CA ALA A 41 -3.01 0.97 17.54
C ALA A 41 -1.88 0.49 16.65
N ASP A 42 -2.20 -0.06 15.47
CA ASP A 42 -1.22 -0.49 14.50
C ASP A 42 -0.46 0.69 13.87
N LEU A 43 -1.13 1.79 13.55
CA LEU A 43 -0.45 3.01 13.08
C LEU A 43 0.52 3.56 14.14
N ALA A 44 0.10 3.59 15.41
CA ALA A 44 0.97 3.98 16.52
C ALA A 44 2.18 3.04 16.64
N ARG A 45 1.92 1.72 16.56
CA ARG A 45 2.81 0.62 16.15
C ARG A 45 3.97 1.07 15.26
N GLN A 46 3.61 1.29 14.01
CA GLN A 46 4.51 1.57 12.91
C GLN A 46 5.25 2.90 13.07
N CYS A 47 4.64 3.88 13.73
CA CYS A 47 5.25 5.19 13.98
C CYS A 47 6.09 5.27 15.27
N GLY A 48 6.18 4.19 16.06
CA GLY A 48 6.89 4.20 17.36
C GLY A 48 6.22 5.08 18.42
N LEU A 49 4.89 5.17 18.39
CA LEU A 49 4.06 5.99 19.28
C LEU A 49 3.15 5.08 20.12
N ARG A 50 2.51 5.65 21.14
CA ARG A 50 1.39 4.99 21.83
C ARG A 50 0.07 5.40 21.16
N PRO A 51 -0.99 4.57 21.22
CA PRO A 51 -2.28 4.92 20.62
C PRO A 51 -2.85 6.27 21.09
N GLY A 52 -2.64 6.62 22.37
CA GLY A 52 -3.08 7.90 22.94
C GLY A 52 -2.28 9.13 22.47
N ASP A 53 -1.18 8.94 21.74
CA ASP A 53 -0.38 10.02 21.16
C ASP A 53 -0.89 10.39 19.74
N LEU A 54 -1.93 9.71 19.24
CA LEU A 54 -2.62 9.99 17.99
C LEU A 54 -3.83 10.89 18.21
N ASP A 55 -3.94 11.95 17.43
CA ASP A 55 -5.11 12.82 17.39
C ASP A 55 -5.88 12.57 16.09
N VAL A 56 -7.11 12.05 16.19
CA VAL A 56 -7.89 11.70 15.01
C VAL A 56 -8.61 12.93 14.48
N VAL A 57 -8.10 13.47 13.38
CA VAL A 57 -8.58 14.74 12.80
C VAL A 57 -9.67 14.54 11.76
N GLU A 58 -9.78 13.36 11.17
CA GLU A 58 -10.81 13.04 10.18
C GLU A 58 -11.17 11.56 10.22
N ARG A 59 -12.46 11.27 10.04
CA ARG A 59 -12.97 9.92 9.79
C ARG A 59 -13.82 9.95 8.52
N VAL A 60 -13.53 9.03 7.62
CA VAL A 60 -14.34 8.74 6.44
C VAL A 60 -14.84 7.32 6.57
N THR A 61 -16.06 7.07 6.10
CA THR A 61 -16.62 5.72 6.02
C THR A 61 -16.78 5.39 4.56
N ARG A 62 -16.53 4.13 4.17
CA ARG A 62 -16.74 3.65 2.81
C ARG A 62 -18.02 4.23 2.22
N ALA A 63 -17.87 4.96 1.12
CA ALA A 63 -19.00 5.65 0.49
C ALA A 63 -20.02 4.62 0.01
N ALA A 64 -21.31 4.96 0.06
CA ALA A 64 -22.37 4.11 -0.49
C ALA A 64 -22.21 3.85 -2.00
N THR A 65 -21.34 4.60 -2.70
CA THR A 65 -21.19 4.59 -4.16
C THR A 65 -19.76 4.28 -4.63
N GLY A 66 -18.95 3.55 -3.86
CA GLY A 66 -17.64 3.09 -4.34
C GLY A 66 -16.75 2.50 -3.25
N ASP A 67 -15.73 1.74 -3.67
CA ASP A 67 -14.85 0.99 -2.77
C ASP A 67 -13.78 1.85 -2.09
N GLU A 68 -13.62 3.10 -2.53
CA GLU A 68 -12.45 3.91 -2.26
C GLU A 68 -12.85 5.29 -1.72
N THR A 69 -12.41 5.62 -0.51
CA THR A 69 -12.66 6.91 0.15
C THR A 69 -11.50 7.88 -0.06
N VAL A 70 -11.76 9.17 0.16
CA VAL A 70 -10.75 10.23 0.10
C VAL A 70 -10.93 11.18 1.28
N PHE A 71 -9.82 11.49 1.94
CA PHE A 71 -9.78 12.49 3.01
C PHE A 71 -9.88 13.91 2.45
N ALA A 72 -10.23 14.89 3.28
CA ALA A 72 -10.17 16.30 2.89
C ALA A 72 -8.75 16.68 2.44
N ARG A 73 -7.72 16.19 3.15
CA ARG A 73 -6.32 16.41 2.79
C ARG A 73 -5.94 15.83 1.41
N ASP A 74 -6.57 14.73 0.99
CA ASP A 74 -6.32 14.12 -0.32
C ASP A 74 -6.74 15.04 -1.48
N ARG A 75 -7.67 15.99 -1.26
CA ARG A 75 -8.21 16.88 -2.30
C ARG A 75 -7.40 18.16 -2.52
N GLU A 76 -6.51 18.47 -1.60
CA GLU A 76 -5.59 19.59 -1.73
C GLU A 76 -4.47 19.26 -2.74
N PRO A 77 -3.87 20.27 -3.39
CA PRO A 77 -2.72 20.06 -4.26
C PRO A 77 -1.58 19.33 -3.54
N ALA A 78 -0.96 18.37 -4.21
CA ALA A 78 0.25 17.71 -3.73
C ALA A 78 1.40 18.71 -3.64
N THR A 79 2.08 18.72 -2.50
CA THR A 79 3.26 19.53 -2.28
C THR A 79 4.49 18.92 -2.96
N ALA A 80 5.54 19.74 -3.17
CA ALA A 80 6.83 19.24 -3.65
C ALA A 80 7.43 18.23 -2.65
N ALA A 81 7.33 18.49 -1.35
CA ALA A 81 7.87 17.62 -0.31
C ALA A 81 7.19 16.24 -0.26
N GLU A 82 5.87 16.15 -0.44
CA GLU A 82 5.17 14.86 -0.54
C GLU A 82 5.64 14.05 -1.76
N ARG A 83 5.86 14.73 -2.89
CA ARG A 83 6.37 14.09 -4.10
C ARG A 83 7.80 13.60 -3.91
N GLU A 84 8.69 14.44 -3.41
CA GLU A 84 10.09 14.11 -3.14
C GLU A 84 10.20 12.94 -2.15
N THR A 85 9.44 12.98 -1.06
CA THR A 85 9.39 11.90 -0.07
C THR A 85 8.88 10.60 -0.68
N THR A 86 7.83 10.67 -1.51
CA THR A 86 7.31 9.49 -2.22
C THR A 86 8.35 8.90 -3.17
N LEU A 87 9.07 9.73 -3.94
CA LEU A 87 10.12 9.27 -4.85
C LEU A 87 11.29 8.62 -4.11
N ALA A 88 11.69 9.18 -2.97
CA ALA A 88 12.71 8.59 -2.11
C ALA A 88 12.30 7.22 -1.58
N ILE A 89 11.06 7.09 -1.10
CA ILE A 89 10.51 5.81 -0.62
C ILE A 89 10.45 4.78 -1.75
N LEU A 90 9.88 5.13 -2.90
CA LEU A 90 9.78 4.24 -4.06
C LEU A 90 11.15 3.74 -4.53
N SER A 91 12.18 4.58 -4.45
CA SER A 91 13.55 4.18 -4.84
C SER A 91 14.13 3.20 -3.83
N MET A 92 14.09 3.53 -2.55
CA MET A 92 14.61 2.71 -1.46
C MET A 92 13.92 1.34 -1.39
N VAL A 93 12.60 1.30 -1.45
CA VAL A 93 11.83 0.06 -1.29
C VAL A 93 12.05 -0.84 -2.51
N ARG A 94 12.01 -0.30 -3.73
CA ARG A 94 12.25 -1.08 -4.95
C ARG A 94 13.65 -1.70 -4.98
N GLU A 95 14.67 -0.96 -4.54
CA GLU A 95 16.03 -1.49 -4.44
C GLU A 95 16.08 -2.72 -3.53
N ARG A 96 15.39 -2.68 -2.38
CA ARG A 96 15.28 -3.82 -1.47
C ARG A 96 14.51 -4.99 -2.07
N THR A 97 13.38 -4.73 -2.73
CA THR A 97 12.60 -5.77 -3.41
C THR A 97 13.43 -6.45 -4.50
N LEU A 98 14.17 -5.68 -5.31
CA LEU A 98 15.05 -6.22 -6.34
C LEU A 98 16.18 -7.05 -5.76
N ASP A 99 16.88 -6.56 -4.72
CA ASP A 99 17.93 -7.33 -4.04
C ASP A 99 17.38 -8.67 -3.54
N LEU A 100 16.23 -8.65 -2.87
CA LEU A 100 15.57 -9.83 -2.34
C LEU A 100 15.18 -10.83 -3.43
N VAL A 101 14.61 -10.36 -4.54
CA VAL A 101 14.26 -11.24 -5.68
C VAL A 101 15.51 -11.83 -6.33
N LEU A 102 16.56 -11.04 -6.55
CA LEU A 102 17.77 -11.48 -7.24
C LEU A 102 18.60 -12.49 -6.43
N ARG A 103 18.59 -12.38 -5.10
CA ARG A 103 19.34 -13.31 -4.22
C ARG A 103 18.59 -14.59 -3.89
N THR A 104 17.30 -14.67 -4.21
CA THR A 104 16.44 -15.79 -3.82
C THR A 104 16.37 -16.82 -4.94
N PRO A 105 16.62 -18.12 -4.67
CA PRO A 105 16.44 -19.18 -5.66
C PRO A 105 15.01 -19.21 -6.20
N ASP A 106 14.85 -19.53 -7.49
CA ASP A 106 13.53 -19.61 -8.12
C ASP A 106 12.56 -20.55 -7.39
N ALA A 107 13.05 -21.68 -6.88
CA ALA A 107 12.23 -22.62 -6.13
C ALA A 107 11.63 -22.01 -4.85
N ASP A 108 12.35 -21.11 -4.18
CA ASP A 108 11.88 -20.42 -2.98
C ASP A 108 10.93 -19.27 -3.34
N LEU A 109 11.18 -18.57 -4.46
CA LEU A 109 10.25 -17.56 -5.00
C LEU A 109 8.90 -18.18 -5.40
N ASP A 110 8.92 -19.40 -5.92
CA ASP A 110 7.75 -20.14 -6.39
C ASP A 110 7.07 -20.98 -5.31
N ARG A 111 7.69 -21.11 -4.13
CA ARG A 111 7.09 -21.80 -2.99
C ARG A 111 5.82 -21.07 -2.56
N ARG A 112 4.70 -21.79 -2.57
CA ARG A 112 3.40 -21.29 -2.12
C ARG A 112 3.25 -21.51 -0.62
N ASP A 113 2.71 -20.53 0.08
CA ASP A 113 2.17 -20.71 1.42
C ASP A 113 0.65 -20.91 1.35
N PRO A 114 0.13 -22.16 1.45
CA PRO A 114 -1.30 -22.41 1.40
C PRO A 114 -2.05 -21.99 2.67
N ALA A 115 -1.35 -21.73 3.77
CA ALA A 115 -1.95 -21.26 5.02
C ALA A 115 -2.18 -19.74 5.01
N ARG A 116 -1.60 -19.03 4.05
CA ARG A 116 -1.77 -17.60 3.89
C ARG A 116 -3.25 -17.25 3.67
N ARG A 117 -3.78 -16.37 4.52
CA ARG A 117 -5.12 -15.80 4.36
C ARG A 117 -5.06 -14.64 3.38
N LEU A 118 -5.80 -14.75 2.28
CA LEU A 118 -5.92 -13.71 1.27
C LEU A 118 -7.40 -13.38 1.05
N PRO A 119 -7.72 -12.13 0.68
CA PRO A 119 -9.05 -11.80 0.18
C PRO A 119 -9.46 -12.71 -0.97
N SER A 120 -10.77 -12.93 -1.14
CA SER A 120 -11.30 -13.88 -2.15
C SER A 120 -10.90 -13.59 -3.60
N TRP A 121 -10.49 -12.35 -3.89
CA TRP A 121 -10.04 -11.87 -5.19
C TRP A 121 -8.52 -11.90 -5.37
N ALA A 122 -7.77 -12.24 -4.32
CA ALA A 122 -6.32 -12.28 -4.31
C ALA A 122 -5.78 -13.70 -4.49
N SER A 123 -4.64 -13.83 -5.18
CA SER A 123 -4.06 -15.14 -5.50
C SER A 123 -2.54 -15.22 -5.37
N TRP A 124 -1.92 -14.27 -4.67
CA TRP A 124 -0.47 -14.17 -4.48
C TRP A 124 0.01 -14.96 -3.26
N TYR A 125 0.02 -16.29 -3.41
CA TYR A 125 0.44 -17.23 -2.38
C TYR A 125 1.95 -17.48 -2.37
N SER A 126 2.68 -17.08 -3.42
CA SER A 126 4.15 -17.13 -3.47
C SER A 126 4.79 -15.74 -3.51
N ALA A 127 6.08 -15.67 -3.18
CA ALA A 127 6.85 -14.42 -3.27
C ALA A 127 6.91 -13.90 -4.71
N ARG A 128 7.00 -14.79 -5.71
CA ARG A 128 6.98 -14.42 -7.12
C ARG A 128 5.65 -13.78 -7.51
N GLU A 129 4.53 -14.39 -7.12
CA GLU A 129 3.19 -13.85 -7.42
C GLU A 129 3.00 -12.48 -6.76
N LEU A 130 3.50 -12.31 -5.52
CA LEU A 130 3.43 -11.05 -4.81
C LEU A 130 4.29 -9.95 -5.46
N ALA A 131 5.50 -10.28 -5.92
CA ALA A 131 6.35 -9.34 -6.64
C ALA A 131 5.70 -8.83 -7.94
N TRP A 132 4.98 -9.70 -8.66
CA TRP A 132 4.18 -9.28 -9.80
C TRP A 132 3.01 -8.39 -9.39
N HIS A 133 2.31 -8.73 -8.30
CA HIS A 133 1.21 -7.92 -7.76
C HIS A 133 1.67 -6.49 -7.42
N ILE A 134 2.84 -6.32 -6.82
CA ILE A 134 3.44 -5.01 -6.54
C ILE A 134 3.54 -4.20 -7.84
N ALA A 135 4.23 -4.74 -8.86
CA ALA A 135 4.42 -4.02 -10.12
C ALA A 135 3.10 -3.73 -10.84
N ASP A 136 2.16 -4.69 -10.85
CA ASP A 136 0.83 -4.55 -11.45
C ASP A 136 0.03 -3.43 -10.75
N THR A 137 0.02 -3.42 -9.41
CA THR A 137 -0.78 -2.46 -8.66
C THR A 137 -0.29 -1.03 -8.87
N GLU A 138 1.02 -0.81 -8.77
CA GLU A 138 1.56 0.55 -8.92
C GLU A 138 1.42 1.05 -10.36
N SER A 139 1.80 0.23 -11.35
CA SER A 139 1.93 0.69 -12.74
C SER A 139 0.67 0.55 -13.58
N ARG A 140 -0.22 -0.40 -13.23
CA ARG A 140 -1.41 -0.75 -14.01
C ARG A 140 -2.71 -0.57 -13.25
N TYR A 141 -2.67 -0.28 -11.94
CA TYR A 141 -3.86 0.10 -11.18
C TYR A 141 -3.82 1.55 -10.71
N TYR A 142 -2.89 1.95 -9.81
CA TYR A 142 -2.89 3.29 -9.21
C TYR A 142 -2.71 4.43 -10.22
N LEU A 143 -1.80 4.30 -11.20
CA LEU A 143 -1.66 5.34 -12.22
C LEU A 143 -2.90 5.43 -13.12
N PRO A 144 -3.41 4.33 -13.71
CA PRO A 144 -4.60 4.40 -14.58
C PRO A 144 -5.88 4.87 -13.91
N VAL A 145 -6.12 4.54 -12.64
CA VAL A 145 -7.33 5.04 -11.94
C VAL A 145 -7.28 6.55 -11.75
N LEU A 146 -6.10 7.16 -11.68
CA LEU A 146 -5.90 8.62 -11.70
C LEU A 146 -5.88 9.21 -13.13
N GLY A 147 -6.08 8.38 -14.16
CA GLY A 147 -6.08 8.81 -15.56
C GLY A 147 -4.69 8.94 -16.18
N LEU A 148 -3.65 8.41 -15.54
CA LEU A 148 -2.29 8.35 -16.07
C LEU A 148 -2.06 7.06 -16.87
N PRO A 149 -1.12 7.04 -17.83
CA PRO A 149 -0.92 5.88 -18.68
C PRO A 149 -0.38 4.66 -17.91
N ALA A 150 -0.91 3.49 -18.25
CA ALA A 150 -0.33 2.20 -17.89
C ALA A 150 0.85 1.86 -18.81
N ARG A 151 1.71 0.94 -18.38
CA ARG A 151 2.66 0.25 -19.25
C ARG A 151 2.24 -1.21 -19.52
N PRO A 152 2.56 -1.76 -20.71
CA PRO A 152 2.54 -3.20 -20.91
C PRO A 152 3.41 -3.91 -19.88
N ARG A 153 3.03 -5.13 -19.48
CA ARG A 153 3.82 -5.96 -18.57
C ARG A 153 4.95 -6.64 -19.34
N ALA A 154 6.17 -6.60 -18.79
CA ALA A 154 7.30 -7.38 -19.31
C ALA A 154 7.10 -8.87 -18.99
N ALA A 155 7.75 -9.75 -19.76
CA ALA A 155 7.64 -11.20 -19.56
C ALA A 155 8.46 -11.69 -18.36
N ASP A 156 9.61 -11.07 -18.09
CA ASP A 156 10.52 -11.40 -17.01
C ASP A 156 10.25 -10.52 -15.77
N LEU A 157 10.29 -11.12 -14.58
CA LEU A 157 9.96 -10.44 -13.34
C LEU A 157 10.99 -9.35 -12.99
N VAL A 158 12.29 -9.64 -13.11
CA VAL A 158 13.33 -8.66 -12.77
C VAL A 158 13.23 -7.46 -13.70
N THR A 159 13.07 -7.73 -15.00
CA THR A 159 12.84 -6.70 -16.02
C THR A 159 11.59 -5.89 -15.69
N GLU A 160 10.47 -6.53 -15.33
CA GLU A 160 9.26 -5.81 -14.94
C GLU A 160 9.48 -4.93 -13.71
N LEU A 161 10.15 -5.42 -12.67
CA LEU A 161 10.41 -4.64 -11.46
C LEU A 161 11.28 -3.40 -11.75
N VAL A 162 12.27 -3.52 -12.64
CA VAL A 162 13.08 -2.37 -13.06
C VAL A 162 12.27 -1.38 -13.90
N GLU A 163 11.58 -1.86 -14.94
CA GLU A 163 10.85 -1.00 -15.88
C GLU A 163 9.63 -0.34 -15.25
N SER A 164 8.87 -1.06 -14.42
CA SER A 164 7.73 -0.49 -13.70
C SER A 164 8.16 0.57 -12.71
N ALA A 165 9.28 0.39 -12.01
CA ALA A 165 9.80 1.40 -11.11
C ALA A 165 10.19 2.69 -11.84
N ALA A 166 10.86 2.56 -12.99
CA ALA A 166 11.21 3.70 -13.82
C ALA A 166 9.96 4.43 -14.33
N HIS A 167 8.96 3.69 -14.80
CA HIS A 167 7.67 4.22 -15.24
C HIS A 167 6.94 4.97 -14.12
N VAL A 168 6.79 4.35 -12.95
CA VAL A 168 6.09 4.93 -11.80
C VAL A 168 6.80 6.18 -11.32
N ARG A 169 8.14 6.17 -11.16
CA ARG A 169 8.89 7.36 -10.75
C ARG A 169 8.78 8.49 -11.77
N ALA A 170 8.82 8.19 -13.07
CA ALA A 170 8.64 9.20 -14.11
C ALA A 170 7.22 9.81 -14.06
N ALA A 171 6.19 8.98 -13.90
CA ALA A 171 4.82 9.44 -13.72
C ALA A 171 4.67 10.30 -12.46
N VAL A 172 5.25 9.87 -11.33
CA VAL A 172 5.23 10.63 -10.07
C VAL A 172 5.98 11.95 -10.20
N ALA A 173 7.09 12.01 -10.94
CA ALA A 173 7.82 13.25 -11.18
C ALA A 173 7.02 14.25 -12.02
N ALA A 174 6.27 13.77 -13.02
CA ALA A 174 5.57 14.62 -13.99
C ALA A 174 4.10 14.92 -13.66
N MET A 175 3.45 14.15 -12.78
CA MET A 175 1.99 14.27 -12.60
C MET A 175 1.57 15.65 -12.06
N PRO A 176 0.45 16.23 -12.53
CA PRO A 176 -0.06 17.48 -11.98
C PRO A 176 -0.36 17.38 -10.47
N PRO A 177 -0.13 18.44 -9.68
CA PRO A 177 -0.34 18.40 -8.22
C PRO A 177 -1.82 18.26 -7.82
N SER A 178 -2.74 18.67 -8.69
CA SER A 178 -4.19 18.71 -8.41
C SER A 178 -4.98 17.81 -9.37
N LEU A 179 -4.38 16.73 -9.87
CA LEU A 179 -5.08 15.78 -10.72
C LEU A 179 -6.13 15.03 -9.89
N ARG A 180 -7.32 14.87 -10.47
CA ARG A 180 -8.47 14.21 -9.84
C ARG A 180 -9.29 13.48 -10.87
N THR A 181 -9.71 12.27 -10.53
CA THR A 181 -10.65 11.45 -11.31
C THR A 181 -11.77 10.96 -10.40
N VAL A 182 -12.95 10.79 -10.98
CA VAL A 182 -14.13 10.21 -10.32
C VAL A 182 -14.76 9.22 -11.28
N SER A 183 -15.03 8.01 -10.81
CA SER A 183 -15.75 6.99 -11.58
C SER A 183 -16.63 6.14 -10.68
N ASP A 184 -17.71 5.58 -11.23
CA ASP A 184 -18.62 4.71 -10.48
C ASP A 184 -17.92 3.44 -9.97
N ARG A 185 -16.92 2.95 -10.70
CA ARG A 185 -16.20 1.72 -10.36
C ARG A 185 -15.14 1.93 -9.29
N HIS A 186 -14.37 3.02 -9.37
CA HIS A 186 -13.18 3.21 -8.54
C HIS A 186 -13.32 4.35 -7.54
N GLY A 187 -14.47 5.00 -7.48
CA GLY A 187 -14.69 6.16 -6.63
C GLY A 187 -13.81 7.35 -7.06
N GLU A 188 -13.38 8.12 -6.06
CA GLU A 188 -12.55 9.30 -6.25
C GLU A 188 -11.07 8.98 -6.02
N TRP A 189 -10.22 9.44 -6.95
CA TRP A 189 -8.77 9.37 -6.87
C TRP A 189 -8.16 10.75 -7.08
N THR A 190 -7.12 11.05 -6.31
CA THR A 190 -6.40 12.33 -6.36
C THR A 190 -4.89 12.10 -6.40
N THR A 191 -4.13 13.11 -6.81
CA THR A 191 -2.66 13.06 -6.77
C THR A 191 -2.12 12.67 -5.38
N VAL A 192 -2.62 13.31 -4.33
CA VAL A 192 -2.13 13.06 -2.95
C VAL A 192 -2.45 11.63 -2.50
N LYS A 193 -3.66 11.14 -2.80
CA LYS A 193 -4.02 9.75 -2.49
C LYS A 193 -3.11 8.76 -3.22
N VAL A 194 -2.83 8.97 -4.51
CA VAL A 194 -1.89 8.12 -5.25
C VAL A 194 -0.49 8.17 -4.65
N LEU A 195 0.01 9.35 -4.30
CA LEU A 195 1.32 9.50 -3.64
C LEU A 195 1.40 8.69 -2.34
N ARG A 196 0.39 8.81 -1.45
CA ARG A 196 0.41 8.07 -0.17
C ARG A 196 0.27 6.57 -0.38
N ARG A 197 -0.55 6.14 -1.35
CA ARG A 197 -0.72 4.72 -1.71
C ARG A 197 0.58 4.13 -2.24
N LEU A 198 1.27 4.83 -3.13
CA LEU A 198 2.58 4.43 -3.65
C LEU A 198 3.67 4.40 -2.56
N ALA A 199 3.68 5.37 -1.65
CA ALA A 199 4.62 5.38 -0.53
C ALA A 199 4.36 4.27 0.50
N TRP A 200 3.15 3.70 0.52
CA TRP A 200 2.74 2.66 1.45
C TRP A 200 2.89 1.25 0.87
N HIS A 201 2.38 1.03 -0.34
CA HIS A 201 2.03 -0.29 -0.87
C HIS A 201 3.21 -1.26 -0.91
N GLU A 202 4.23 -0.98 -1.72
CA GLU A 202 5.38 -1.89 -1.84
C GLU A 202 6.10 -2.08 -0.50
N ARG A 203 6.12 -1.05 0.37
CA ARG A 203 6.73 -1.18 1.70
C ARG A 203 5.99 -2.19 2.58
N GLY A 204 4.67 -2.17 2.56
CA GLY A 204 3.84 -3.15 3.26
C GLY A 204 4.06 -4.55 2.69
N GLU A 205 4.04 -4.68 1.36
CA GLU A 205 4.21 -5.97 0.69
C GLU A 205 5.63 -6.53 0.80
N LEU A 206 6.66 -5.69 0.93
CA LEU A 206 8.04 -6.15 1.10
C LEU A 206 8.21 -6.95 2.40
N ALA A 207 7.56 -6.55 3.49
CA ALA A 207 7.61 -7.30 4.76
C ALA A 207 6.96 -8.69 4.62
N VAL A 208 5.93 -8.81 3.78
CA VAL A 208 5.32 -10.10 3.44
C VAL A 208 6.26 -10.92 2.55
N LEU A 209 6.84 -10.29 1.54
CA LEU A 209 7.76 -10.91 0.59
C LEU A 209 8.96 -11.52 1.32
N GLU A 210 9.53 -10.80 2.29
CA GLU A 210 10.60 -11.27 3.17
C GLU A 210 10.21 -12.55 3.94
N ARG A 211 8.98 -12.64 4.48
CA ARG A 211 8.48 -13.84 5.17
C ARG A 211 8.30 -15.03 4.23
N LEU A 212 7.71 -14.81 3.06
CA LEU A 212 7.50 -15.87 2.06
C LEU A 212 8.83 -16.47 1.60
N VAL A 213 9.84 -15.61 1.39
CA VAL A 213 11.20 -16.05 1.06
C VAL A 213 11.83 -16.83 2.21
N ALA A 214 11.72 -16.34 3.46
CA ALA A 214 12.23 -17.05 4.63
C ALA A 214 11.55 -18.42 4.85
N GLY A 215 10.31 -18.59 4.38
CA GLY A 215 9.53 -19.80 4.59
C GLY A 215 8.84 -19.85 5.94
N ASP A 216 8.68 -18.68 6.55
CA ASP A 216 7.94 -18.55 7.79
C ASP A 216 6.46 -18.74 7.48
N ALA A 217 5.99 -19.98 7.66
CA ALA A 217 4.57 -20.31 7.54
C ALA A 217 3.83 -19.73 8.75
N GLY A 218 2.87 -18.86 8.51
CA GLY A 218 2.05 -18.28 9.56
C GLY A 218 1.03 -17.31 8.98
N PRO A 219 -0.05 -17.00 9.73
CA PRO A 219 -0.91 -15.88 9.35
C PRO A 219 -0.03 -14.64 9.17
N ASP A 220 -0.25 -13.87 8.10
CA ASP A 220 0.41 -12.58 7.92
C ASP A 220 0.30 -11.81 9.24
N ALA A 221 1.43 -11.47 9.85
CA ALA A 221 1.49 -11.03 11.23
C ALA A 221 0.71 -9.73 11.46
N ASP A 222 -0.56 -9.89 11.84
CA ASP A 222 -1.47 -8.94 12.50
C ASP A 222 -2.60 -9.72 13.21
N ASP A 223 -2.28 -10.84 13.87
CA ASP A 223 -3.23 -11.52 14.77
C ASP A 223 -3.30 -10.73 16.10
N PRO A 224 -4.44 -10.09 16.45
CA PRO A 224 -4.64 -9.63 17.80
C PRO A 224 -4.81 -10.85 18.69
N VAL A 225 -4.00 -10.89 19.75
CA VAL A 225 -4.13 -11.81 20.88
C VAL A 225 -5.61 -11.99 21.24
N GLU A 226 -6.12 -13.21 21.10
CA GLU A 226 -7.39 -13.63 21.70
C GLU A 226 -7.32 -13.30 23.21
N SER A 227 -8.19 -12.42 23.67
CA SER A 227 -8.42 -12.26 25.10
C SER A 227 -9.22 -13.48 25.58
N PRO A 228 -8.79 -14.19 26.64
CA PRO A 228 -9.63 -15.21 27.24
C PRO A 228 -10.86 -14.54 27.88
N GLY A 229 -11.99 -15.22 27.79
CA GLY A 229 -13.28 -14.79 28.34
C GLY A 229 -13.34 -14.72 29.87
#